data_AF-A0A7X9GG49-F1
#
_entry.id   AF-A0A7X9GG49-F1
#
_cell.length_a   1.000
_cell.length_b   1.000
_cell.length_c   1.000
_cell.angle_alpha   90.00
_cell.angle_beta   90.00
_cell.angle_gamma   90.00
#
_symmetry.space_group_name_H-M   'P 1'
#
loop_
_entity.id
_entity.type
_entity.pdbx_description
1 polymer ?
#
loop_
_entity_poly.entity_id
_entity_poly.type
_entity_poly.pdbx_seq_one_letter_code
_entity_poly.pdbx_strand_id
1 'polypeptide(L)'
;MEDLSEVDRTYLLAMAQDEGPSRTGEVAKRMGRDPQYAGRYRERLLEAGIIYSPAYGYVDFTIPYLRQWLQQHAATLIMRRGEPQ
;
A
#
# COMPACT_ATOMS: atom_id res chain seq x y z
N MET A 1 4.70 5.43 11.97
CA MET A 1 4.63 4.16 11.21
C MET A 1 4.27 2.96 12.09
N GLU A 2 4.34 3.06 13.42
CA GLU A 2 3.96 1.97 14.34
C GLU A 2 2.46 1.57 14.26
N ASP A 3 1.57 2.46 13.81
CA ASP A 3 0.12 2.17 13.69
C ASP A 3 -0.34 1.56 12.35
N LEU A 4 0.57 1.30 11.40
CA LEU A 4 0.17 0.65 10.15
C LEU A 4 -0.04 -0.84 10.35
N SER A 5 -1.27 -1.31 10.10
CA SER A 5 -1.57 -2.75 10.12
C SER A 5 -0.80 -3.48 9.02
N GLU A 6 -0.68 -4.80 9.15
CA GLU A 6 -0.03 -5.63 8.13
C GLU A 6 -0.70 -5.49 6.76
N VAL A 7 -2.01 -5.28 6.73
CA VAL A 7 -2.76 -5.12 5.48
C VAL A 7 -2.52 -3.74 4.87
N ASP A 8 -2.41 -2.69 5.68
CA ASP A 8 -2.03 -1.36 5.19
C ASP A 8 -0.65 -1.40 4.51
N ARG A 9 0.32 -2.07 5.15
CA ARG A 9 1.66 -2.29 4.57
C ARG A 9 1.59 -3.08 3.27
N THR A 10 0.75 -4.12 3.22
CA THR A 10 0.54 -4.92 2.01
C THR A 10 -0.02 -4.07 0.87
N TYR A 11 -0.97 -3.17 1.17
CA TYR A 11 -1.53 -2.24 0.20
C TYR A 11 -0.46 -1.28 -0.34
N LEU A 12 0.33 -0.66 0.55
CA LEU A 12 1.41 0.26 0.17
C LEU A 12 2.51 -0.45 -0.63
N LEU A 13 2.87 -1.69 -0.28
CA LEU A 13 3.82 -2.50 -1.04
C LEU A 13 3.27 -2.85 -2.44
N ALA A 14 1.98 -3.16 -2.55
CA ALA A 14 1.33 -3.41 -3.84
C ALA A 14 1.23 -2.15 -4.73
N MET A 15 1.07 -0.96 -4.13
CA MET A 15 1.19 0.31 -4.84
C MET A 15 2.62 0.57 -5.30
N ALA A 16 3.61 0.27 -4.45
CA ALA A 16 5.01 0.54 -4.73
C ALA A 16 5.57 -0.24 -5.93
N GLN A 17 4.86 -1.24 -6.45
CA GLN A 17 5.22 -1.93 -7.69
C GLN A 17 5.01 -1.06 -8.94
N ASP A 18 4.14 -0.05 -8.87
CA ASP A 18 3.96 0.91 -9.97
C ASP A 18 5.06 1.99 -9.94
N GLU A 19 5.33 2.65 -11.06
CA GLU A 19 6.25 3.80 -11.11
C GLU A 19 5.56 5.13 -10.81
N GLY A 20 4.22 5.17 -10.90
CA GLY A 20 3.39 6.35 -10.65
C GLY A 20 2.06 5.99 -9.96
N PRO A 21 1.00 6.81 -10.13
CA PRO A 21 -0.29 6.55 -9.50
C PRO A 21 -0.82 5.15 -9.79
N SER A 22 -1.18 4.44 -8.73
CA SER A 22 -1.67 3.06 -8.76
C SER A 22 -3.18 3.02 -8.93
N ARG A 23 -3.69 2.12 -9.78
CA ARG A 23 -5.14 1.83 -9.84
C ARG A 23 -5.54 0.97 -8.66
N THR A 24 -6.56 1.38 -7.93
CA THR A 24 -7.08 0.63 -6.76
C THR A 24 -7.46 -0.80 -7.12
N GLY A 25 -8.04 -1.03 -8.30
CA GLY A 25 -8.38 -2.38 -8.78
C GLY A 25 -7.16 -3.27 -9.06
N GLU A 26 -6.07 -2.70 -9.57
CA GLU A 26 -4.83 -3.47 -9.81
C GLU A 26 -4.10 -3.74 -8.50
N VAL A 27 -4.13 -2.80 -7.56
CA VAL A 27 -3.65 -3.02 -6.18
C VAL A 27 -4.42 -4.18 -5.54
N ALA A 28 -5.75 -4.20 -5.64
CA ALA A 28 -6.57 -5.30 -5.14
C ALA A 28 -6.17 -6.66 -5.73
N LYS A 29 -5.97 -6.72 -7.06
CA LYS A 29 -5.50 -7.92 -7.75
C LYS A 29 -4.16 -8.42 -7.22
N ARG A 30 -3.18 -7.52 -7.03
CA ARG A 30 -1.85 -7.87 -6.47
C ARG A 30 -1.94 -8.36 -5.02
N MET A 31 -2.87 -7.82 -4.25
CA MET A 31 -3.14 -8.30 -2.89
C MET A 31 -3.87 -9.65 -2.87
N GLY A 32 -4.36 -10.15 -4.01
CA GLY A 32 -5.21 -11.34 -4.08
C GLY A 32 -6.57 -11.14 -3.40
N ARG A 33 -7.09 -9.90 -3.43
CA ARG A 33 -8.32 -9.50 -2.74
C ARG A 33 -9.29 -8.83 -3.70
N ASP A 34 -10.55 -8.76 -3.31
CA ASP A 34 -11.56 -8.06 -4.08
C ASP A 34 -11.42 -6.53 -3.95
N PRO A 35 -12.01 -5.76 -4.89
CA PRO A 35 -11.93 -4.29 -4.87
C PRO A 35 -12.55 -3.63 -3.63
N GLN A 36 -13.58 -4.23 -3.02
CA GLN A 36 -14.23 -3.69 -1.83
C GLN A 36 -13.32 -3.81 -0.61
N TYR A 37 -12.64 -4.96 -0.48
CA TYR A 37 -11.61 -5.16 0.54
C TYR A 37 -10.50 -4.11 0.40
N ALA A 38 -9.95 -3.94 -0.81
CA ALA A 38 -8.93 -2.94 -1.08
C ALA A 38 -9.43 -1.49 -0.84
N GLY A 39 -10.70 -1.22 -1.12
CA GLY A 39 -11.37 0.06 -0.89
C GLY A 39 -11.32 0.51 0.56
N ARG A 40 -11.59 -0.40 1.52
CA ARG A 40 -11.52 -0.09 2.95
C ARG A 40 -10.12 0.38 3.38
N TYR A 41 -9.06 -0.26 2.89
CA TYR A 41 -7.69 0.13 3.24
C TYR A 41 -7.23 1.38 2.51
N ARG A 42 -7.72 1.57 1.27
CA ARG A 42 -7.57 2.86 0.57
C ARG A 42 -8.11 4.01 1.40
N GLU A 43 -9.35 3.91 1.91
CA GLU A 43 -9.97 4.97 2.72
C GLU A 43 -9.16 5.28 3.98
N ARG A 44 -8.75 4.25 4.72
CA ARG A 44 -7.91 4.43 5.92
C ARG A 44 -6.57 5.11 5.62
N LEU A 45 -5.92 4.74 4.52
CA LEU A 45 -4.64 5.33 4.12
C LEU A 45 -4.79 6.78 3.60
N LEU A 46 -5.93 7.11 3.00
CA LEU A 46 -6.30 8.49 2.64
C LEU A 46 -6.53 9.32 3.89
N GLU A 47 -7.30 8.81 4.86
CA GLU A 47 -7.56 9.48 6.15
C GLU A 47 -6.27 9.71 6.94
N ALA A 48 -5.36 8.73 6.92
CA ALA A 48 -4.04 8.84 7.53
C ALA A 48 -3.08 9.78 6.78
N GLY A 49 -3.46 10.30 5.61
CA GLY A 49 -2.65 11.20 4.79
C GLY A 49 -1.42 10.56 4.15
N ILE A 50 -1.33 9.22 4.14
CA ILE A 50 -0.18 8.49 3.58
C ILE A 50 -0.26 8.42 2.06
N ILE A 51 -1.48 8.33 1.53
CA ILE A 51 -1.77 8.36 0.10
C ILE A 51 -2.77 9.47 -0.20
N TYR A 52 -2.85 9.88 -1.45
CA TYR A 52 -3.86 10.80 -1.98
C TYR A 52 -4.46 10.26 -3.28
N SER A 53 -5.56 10.85 -3.76
CA SER A 53 -6.29 10.40 -4.96
C SER A 53 -6.10 11.42 -6.11
N PRO A 54 -5.09 11.27 -6.98
CA PRO A 54 -4.84 12.21 -8.08
C PRO A 54 -5.92 12.18 -9.18
N ALA A 55 -6.62 11.05 -9.33
CA ALA A 55 -7.68 10.86 -10.31
C ALA A 55 -8.68 9.79 -9.82
N TYR A 56 -9.83 9.68 -10.48
CA TYR A 56 -10.86 8.70 -10.12
C TYR A 56 -10.32 7.26 -10.20
N GLY A 57 -10.37 6.55 -9.08
CA GLY A 57 -9.89 5.16 -8.97
C GLY A 57 -8.37 4.99 -8.86
N TYR A 58 -7.61 6.09 -8.86
CA TYR A 58 -6.16 6.08 -8.70
C TYR A 58 -5.73 6.62 -7.32
N VAL A 59 -4.60 6.13 -6.84
CA VAL A 59 -3.95 6.58 -5.60
C VAL A 59 -2.46 6.73 -5.80
N ASP A 60 -1.84 7.70 -5.12
CA ASP A 60 -0.38 7.86 -5.11
C ASP A 60 0.10 8.24 -3.71
N PHE A 61 1.41 8.13 -3.46
CA PHE A 61 1.99 8.41 -2.16
C PHE A 61 2.07 9.92 -1.91
N THR A 62 1.54 10.36 -0.77
CA THR A 62 1.69 11.76 -0.32
C THR A 62 3.13 12.06 0.06
N ILE A 63 3.84 11.06 0.60
CA ILE A 63 5.19 11.21 1.13
C ILE A 63 6.20 11.01 -0.01
N PRO A 64 7.03 12.01 -0.33
CA PRO A 64 8.09 11.87 -1.32
C PRO A 64 9.05 10.73 -0.97
N TYR A 65 9.54 10.01 -1.98
CA TYR A 65 10.49 8.90 -1.85
C TYR A 65 10.00 7.65 -1.09
N LEU A 66 8.77 7.66 -0.55
CA LEU A 66 8.22 6.50 0.17
C LEU A 66 8.11 5.27 -0.73
N ARG A 67 7.75 5.46 -2.00
CA ARG A 67 7.71 4.39 -3.01
C ARG A 67 9.05 3.67 -3.11
N GLN A 68 10.14 4.42 -3.31
CA GLN A 68 11.49 3.89 -3.45
C GLN A 68 11.96 3.21 -2.16
N TRP A 69 11.67 3.81 -1.01
CA TRP A 69 11.98 3.22 0.28
C TRP A 69 11.28 1.87 0.47
N LEU A 70 10.00 1.78 0.14
CA LEU A 70 9.21 0.54 0.19
C LEU A 70 9.76 -0.52 -0.77
N GLN A 71 10.13 -0.14 -1.99
CA GLN A 71 10.75 -1.06 -2.96
C GLN A 71 12.07 -1.65 -2.43
N GLN A 72 12.92 -0.82 -1.82
CA GLN A 72 14.22 -1.24 -1.28
C GLN A 72 14.10 -2.10 -0.02
N HIS A 73 13.11 -1.85 0.83
CA HIS A 73 12.94 -2.52 2.13
C HIS A 73 11.81 -3.56 2.14
N ALA A 74 11.21 -3.86 0.99
CA ALA A 74 10.13 -4.83 0.85
C ALA A 74 10.52 -6.20 1.44
N ALA A 75 11.75 -6.66 1.21
CA ALA A 75 12.26 -7.91 1.75
C ALA A 75 12.24 -7.93 3.29
N THR A 76 12.69 -6.86 3.94
CA THR A 76 12.69 -6.75 5.40
C THR A 76 11.28 -6.71 5.98
N LEU A 77 10.35 -6.01 5.32
CA LEU A 77 8.95 -5.91 5.74
C LEU A 77 8.21 -7.24 5.61
N ILE A 78 8.50 -8.02 4.56
CA ILE A 78 7.90 -9.35 4.33
C ILE A 78 8.48 -10.39 5.29
N MET A 79 9.78 -10.32 5.62
CA MET A 79 10.44 -11.28 6.51
C MET A 79 9.95 -11.20 7.96
N ARG A 80 9.47 -10.04 8.42
CA ARG A 80 8.88 -9.88 9.76
C ARG A 80 7.56 -10.65 9.97
N ARG A 81 7.01 -11.26 8.91
CA ARG A 81 5.80 -12.10 8.91
C ARG A 81 6.04 -13.53 9.42
N GLY A 82 7.29 -13.91 9.77
CA GLY A 82 7.69 -15.31 9.93
C GLY A 82 8.46 -15.69 11.20
N GLU A 83 8.30 -15.01 12.32
CA GLU A 83 8.85 -15.48 13.61
C GLU A 83 7.79 -16.34 14.34
N PRO A 84 7.96 -17.67 14.45
CA PRO A 84 7.25 -18.43 15.47
C PRO A 84 7.86 -18.10 16.83
N GLN A 85 7.06 -17.61 17.77
CA GLN A 85 7.41 -17.65 19.20
C GLN A 85 7.33 -19.08 19.73
#